data_AF-I0WE37-F1
#
_entry.id   AF-I0WE37-F1
#
_cell.length_a   1.000
_cell.length_b   1.000
_cell.length_c   1.000
_cell.angle_alpha   90.00
_cell.angle_beta   90.00
_cell.angle_gamma   90.00
#
_symmetry.space_group_name_H-M   'P 1'
#
loop_
_entity.id
_entity.type
_entity.pdbx_description
1 polymer ?
#
loop_
_entity_poly.entity_id
_entity_poly.type
_entity_poly.pdbx_seq_one_letter_code
_entity_poly.pdbx_strand_id
1 'polypeptide(L)' 'MSSQLKLIFNGPLTDAILIKSKLAEISVFPIERNSDASGIIPAIVGGGNQYIELLVLEDEYTQSMLILNELGY' A
#
# COMPACT_ATOMS: atom_id res chain seq x y z
N MET A 1 7.83 -5.30 22.60
CA MET A 1 7.85 -5.90 21.26
C MET A 1 7.84 -4.74 20.28
N SER A 2 8.80 -4.66 19.35
CA SER A 2 8.85 -3.58 18.36
C SER A 2 7.99 -4.03 17.17
N SER A 3 6.92 -3.30 16.86
CA SER A 3 6.12 -3.57 15.66
C SER A 3 6.87 -3.03 14.45
N GLN A 4 7.38 -3.93 13.62
CA GLN A 4 8.08 -3.57 12.39
C GLN A 4 7.06 -3.43 11.25
N LEU A 5 7.22 -2.39 10.42
CA LEU A 5 6.45 -2.23 9.19
C LEU A 5 7.09 -3.05 8.07
N LYS A 6 6.26 -3.73 7.27
CA LYS A 6 6.66 -4.49 6.09
C LYS A 6 6.00 -3.92 4.84
N LEU A 7 6.80 -3.73 3.79
CA LEU A 7 6.31 -3.35 2.47
C LEU A 7 5.57 -4.54 1.84
N ILE A 8 4.33 -4.30 1.39
CA ILE A 8 3.52 -5.32 0.70
C ILE A 8 3.32 -4.98 -0.79
N PHE A 9 3.26 -3.70 -1.14
CA PHE A 9 3.03 -3.26 -2.52
C PHE A 9 3.90 -2.06 -2.84
N ASN A 10 4.42 -1.99 -4.07
CA ASN A 10 5.03 -0.79 -4.64
C ASN A 10 4.63 -0.72 -6.11
N GLY A 11 3.78 0.24 -6.46
CA GLY A 11 3.23 0.31 -7.80
C GLY A 11 2.31 1.52 -8.00
N PRO A 12 1.59 1.57 -9.14
CA PRO A 12 0.71 2.68 -9.47
C PRO A 12 -0.35 2.93 -8.40
N LEU A 13 -0.69 4.21 -8.16
CA LEU A 13 -1.74 4.63 -7.24
C LEU A 13 -3.08 3.92 -7.51
N THR A 14 -3.44 3.68 -8.77
CA THR A 14 -4.68 3.00 -9.14
C THR A 14 -4.76 1.59 -8.54
N ASP A 15 -3.67 0.83 -8.63
CA ASP A 15 -3.58 -0.53 -8.11
C ASP A 15 -3.54 -0.51 -6.57
N ALA A 16 -2.83 0.47 -5.99
CA ALA A 16 -2.82 0.69 -4.55
C ALA A 16 -4.23 1.00 -4.00
N ILE A 17 -5.06 1.76 -4.72
CA ILE A 17 -6.46 2.02 -4.32
C ILE A 17 -7.26 0.72 -4.29
N LEU A 18 -7.13 -0.14 -5.30
CA LEU A 18 -7.82 -1.44 -5.34
C LEU A 18 -7.38 -2.34 -4.19
N ILE A 19 -6.06 -2.48 -3.98
CA ILE A 19 -5.48 -3.30 -2.91
C ILE A 19 -5.96 -2.82 -1.54
N LYS A 20 -5.92 -1.52 -1.27
CA LYS A 20 -6.44 -0.94 0.00
C LYS A 20 -7.91 -1.25 0.22
N SER A 21 -8.73 -1.16 -0.83
CA SER A 21 -10.15 -1.49 -0.73
C SER A 21 -10.36 -2.95 -0.31
N LYS A 22 -9.55 -3.88 -0.80
CA LYS A 22 -9.62 -5.30 -0.39
C LYS A 22 -9.08 -5.57 1.00
N LEU A 23 -7.99 -4.91 1.38
CA LEU A 23 -7.44 -5.02 2.74
C LEU A 23 -8.41 -4.48 3.79
N ALA A 24 -9.19 -3.44 3.46
CA ALA A 24 -10.23 -2.92 4.34
C ALA A 24 -11.35 -3.94 4.63
N GLU A 25 -11.63 -4.89 3.72
CA GLU A 25 -12.61 -5.97 3.95
C GLU A 25 -12.18 -6.90 5.11
N ILE A 26 -10.88 -6.98 5.40
CA ILE A 26 -10.29 -7.75 6.51
C ILE A 26 -9.74 -6.85 7.63
N SER A 27 -10.18 -5.59 7.69
CA SER A 27 -9.76 -4.61 8.72
C SER A 27 -8.25 -4.31 8.77
N VAL A 28 -7.55 -4.46 7.64
CA VAL A 28 -6.14 -4.06 7.50
C VAL A 28 -6.08 -2.69 6.80
N PHE A 29 -5.35 -1.75 7.39
CA PHE A 29 -5.21 -0.37 6.89
C PHE A 29 -3.74 -0.02 6.66
N PRO A 30 -3.21 -0.24 5.45
CA PRO A 30 -1.81 0.03 5.15
C PRO A 30 -1.45 1.51 5.29
N ILE A 31 -0.21 1.76 5.70
CA ILE A 31 0.43 3.07 5.63
C ILE A 31 0.85 3.31 4.18
N GLU A 32 0.44 4.45 3.64
CA GLU A 32 0.81 4.90 2.29
C GLU A 32 2.07 5.76 2.35
N ARG A 33 3.08 5.39 1.55
CA ARG A 33 4.27 6.20 1.31
C ARG A 33 4.40 6.46 -0.18
N ASN A 34 4.51 7.73 -0.58
CA ASN A 34 4.80 8.06 -1.96
C ASN A 34 6.25 7.65 -2.27
N SER A 35 6.46 6.78 -3.26
CA SER A 35 7.79 6.27 -3.61
C SER A 35 8.55 7.18 -4.58
N ASP A 36 7.85 8.11 -5.26
CA ASP A 36 8.44 9.11 -6.15
C ASP A 36 8.92 10.35 -5.37
N ALA A 37 8.47 10.49 -4.12
CA ALA A 37 8.74 11.61 -3.25
C ALA A 37 10.07 11.44 -2.51
N SER A 38 11.12 12.08 -3.02
CA SER A 38 12.28 12.52 -2.21
C SER A 38 11.92 13.61 -1.18
N GLY A 39 10.64 13.98 -1.07
CA GLY A 39 10.09 14.93 -0.12
C GLY A 39 8.58 15.02 -0.31
N ILE A 40 7.85 15.25 0.78
CA ILE A 40 6.38 15.31 0.85
C ILE A 40 5.85 16.32 -0.19
N ILE A 41 5.37 15.83 -1.34
CA ILE A 41 4.61 16.63 -2.30
C ILE A 41 3.13 16.36 -2.06
N PRO A 42 2.30 17.41 -1.87
CA PRO A 42 0.87 17.24 -1.74
C PRO A 42 0.32 16.73 -3.08
N ALA A 43 -0.41 15.61 -3.03
CA ALA A 43 -1.11 15.05 -4.17
C ALA A 43 -2.17 16.03 -4.68
N ILE A 44 -1.79 16.93 -5.60
CA ILE A 44 -2.74 17.80 -6.30
C ILE A 44 -2.96 17.22 -7.71
N VAL A 45 -4.12 16.57 -7.84
CA VAL A 45 -5.05 16.52 -8.98
C VAL A 45 -4.45 16.38 -10.40
N GLY A 46 -4.53 15.15 -10.94
CA GLY A 46 -4.72 14.90 -12.37
C GLY A 46 -3.45 14.71 -13.21
N GLY A 47 -2.96 13.47 -13.33
CA GLY A 47 -2.21 13.05 -14.52
C GLY A 47 -0.76 12.59 -14.33
N GLY A 48 -0.27 12.38 -13.11
CA GLY A 48 1.01 11.73 -12.87
C GLY A 48 0.84 10.25 -12.52
N ASN A 49 1.65 9.37 -13.11
CA ASN A 49 1.83 7.98 -12.64
C ASN A 49 2.48 8.02 -11.25
N GLN A 50 1.71 8.33 -10.22
CA GLN A 50 2.17 8.31 -8.83
C GLN A 50 2.40 6.86 -8.44
N TYR A 51 3.63 6.52 -8.06
CA TYR A 51 3.92 5.26 -7.41
C TYR A 51 3.75 5.41 -5.89
N ILE A 52 3.07 4.43 -5.30
CA ILE A 52 2.84 4.34 -3.86
C ILE A 52 3.33 3.00 -3.35
N GLU A 53 3.99 3.07 -2.21
CA GLU A 53 4.29 1.94 -1.36
C GLU A 53 3.21 1.78 -0.28
N LEU A 54 2.72 0.56 -0.13
CA LEU A 54 1.83 0.19 0.97
C LEU A 54 2.63 -0.63 1.97
N LEU A 55 2.65 -0.17 3.22
CA LEU A 55 3.30 -0.86 4.33
C LEU A 55 2.25 -1.27 5.36
N VAL A 56 2.38 -2.48 5.91
CA VAL A 56 1.52 -3.01 6.98
C VAL A 56 2.36 -3.42 8.18
N LEU A 57 1.73 -3.67 9.32
CA LEU A 57 2.42 -4.25 10.45
C LEU A 57 2.85 -5.69 10.15
N GLU A 58 3.94 -6.13 10.77
CA GLU A 58 4.48 -7.48 10.54
C GLU A 58 3.48 -8.61 10.82
N ASP A 59 2.59 -8.45 11.80
CA ASP A 59 1.50 -9.37 12.13
C ASP A 59 0.40 -9.42 11.04
N GLU A 60 0.22 -8.34 10.29
CA GLU A 60 -0.73 -8.24 9.18
C GLU A 60 -0.12 -8.66 7.82
N TYR A 61 1.19 -8.89 7.77
CA TYR A 61 1.91 -9.12 6.51
C TYR A 61 1.39 -10.35 5.75
N THR A 62 1.27 -11.50 6.43
CA THR A 62 0.88 -12.75 5.78
C THR A 62 -0.51 -12.68 5.17
N GLN A 63 -1.49 -12.15 5.92
CA GLN A 63 -2.86 -11.98 5.41
C GLN A 63 -2.92 -10.95 4.27
N SER A 64 -2.11 -9.90 4.35
CA SER A 64 -2.05 -8.91 3.27
C SER A 64 -1.49 -9.51 1.98
N MET A 65 -0.44 -10.32 2.06
CA MET A 65 0.14 -11.00 0.90
C MET A 65 -0.82 -11.99 0.24
N LEU A 66 -1.71 -12.64 1.00
CA LEU A 66 -2.75 -13.50 0.44
C LEU A 66 -3.73 -12.70 -0.44
N ILE A 67 -4.16 -11.52 0.04
CA ILE A 67 -5.02 -10.62 -0.74
C ILE A 67 -4.31 -10.15 -2.02
N LEU A 68 -3.03 -9.79 -1.95
CA LEU A 68 -2.27 -9.40 -3.14
C LEU A 68 -2.21 -10.53 -4.17
N ASN A 69 -1.93 -11.76 -3.73
CA ASN A 69 -1.89 -12.92 -4.60
C ASN A 69 -3.27 -13.22 -5.24
N GLU A 70 -4.37 -13.06 -4.50
CA GLU A 70 -5.74 -13.20 -5.04
C GLU A 70 -6.05 -12.14 -6.11
N LEU A 71 -5.47 -10.95 -5.99
CA LEU A 71 -5.58 -9.87 -6.94
C LEU A 71 -4.60 -9.97 -8.13
N GLY A 72 -3.61 -10.89 -8.05
CA GLY A 72 -2.60 -11.10 -9.09
C GLY A 72 -1.36 -10.19 -8.99
N TYR A 73 -1.01 -9.71 -7.80
CA TYR A 73 0.18 -8.91 -7.50
C TYR A 73 1.27 -9.70 -6.78
#